data_AF-A0A3Q2DG22-F1
#
_entry.id   AF-A0A3Q2DG22-F1
#
_cell.length_a   1.000
_cell.length_b   1.000
_cell.length_c   1.000
_cell.angle_alpha   90.00
_cell.angle_beta   90.00
_cell.angle_gamma   90.00
#
_symmetry.space_group_name_H-M   'P 1'
#
loop_
_entity.id
_entity.type
_entity.pdbx_description
1 polymer ?
#
loop_
_entity_poly.entity_id
_entity_poly.type
_entity_poly.pdbx_seq_one_letter_code
_entity_poly.pdbx_strand_id
1 'polypeptide(L)'
;MVVPLSKLHCLLKRAQMVLLCLGIAYLMAGSILLLQRSTIRAPQPNLPSLPPLLSLVAPPPALGRAGMGMRARSRWAAVQTISGGGAKASQSWPSSRSLRVQHLHRRWFHSLLPESPEQKVSQHRNSRHKGTYIGCFLHNASDRALGGTMLYDLRKMTSSLCQDTCSESGYQFAGLEYGAECHCGNRISSPPAPEEDCSLVCRGERGSPCGGVGRLSIYKVEEQLPGHRKFRNIHHRGCFNLTNSIISTFPVHSFQPNLTTHSCIETCTDKEFPLAVVKKPHCFCTWTSSLFNINRHSDKQQCAEGGAQNRTEGSASTAEAEPDHYQVYHTPVLDSRCKERMFLPQKSSSLVALSSFPGAGNTWVRHLIELLTGYYTGSFYFDGSLYNRGFKGEKDYWKSGRSICVKTHESGQKEIEMFDSAILLIRNPYRSLIAEFNRKCAGHLGHATEAQWDSKEWPEFVSGYAPWWASHALSWLKFGRHLLVVHYEELRKALLPQLRLIAAFLNVTITEERLLCAQSNQDGHFKRPGAQQTSFDPFTPDMRRIIDSFIVTVDQALQSRNFSRIPEEYLPR
;
A
#
# COMPACT_ATOMS: atom_id res chain seq x y z
N MET A 1 -21.53 12.26 -55.16
CA MET A 1 -20.20 11.71 -54.86
C MET A 1 -19.84 12.12 -53.43
N VAL A 2 -19.87 11.18 -52.49
CA VAL A 2 -19.59 11.44 -51.06
C VAL A 2 -18.32 10.68 -50.68
N VAL A 3 -17.26 11.41 -50.32
CA VAL A 3 -16.01 10.83 -49.82
C VAL A 3 -16.27 10.26 -48.42
N PRO A 4 -15.80 9.04 -48.08
CA PRO A 4 -16.16 8.41 -46.81
C PRO A 4 -15.47 9.12 -45.63
N LEU A 5 -16.27 9.54 -44.65
CA LEU A 5 -15.89 10.19 -43.37
C LEU A 5 -14.74 9.49 -42.61
N SER A 6 -14.52 8.19 -42.87
CA SER A 6 -13.46 7.40 -42.23
C SER A 6 -12.05 7.86 -42.61
N LYS A 7 -11.84 8.37 -43.83
CA LYS A 7 -10.52 8.85 -44.27
C LYS A 7 -10.14 10.19 -43.63
N LEU A 8 -11.12 11.07 -43.43
CA LEU A 8 -10.93 12.36 -42.74
C LEU A 8 -10.63 12.17 -41.25
N HIS A 9 -11.32 11.23 -40.60
CA HIS A 9 -11.08 10.90 -39.19
C HIS A 9 -9.69 10.27 -38.96
N CYS A 10 -9.19 9.48 -39.91
CA CYS A 10 -7.84 8.92 -39.85
C CYS A 10 -6.75 9.98 -40.04
N LEU A 11 -6.96 10.95 -40.93
CA LEU A 11 -6.06 12.08 -41.14
C LEU A 11 -6.00 13.02 -39.92
N LEU A 12 -7.15 13.33 -39.31
CA LEU A 12 -7.23 14.13 -38.08
C LEU A 12 -6.50 13.45 -36.91
N LYS A 13 -6.67 12.14 -36.73
CA LYS A 13 -5.94 11.39 -35.69
C LYS A 13 -4.43 11.36 -35.93
N ARG A 14 -3.99 11.26 -37.19
CA ARG A 14 -2.56 11.34 -37.53
C ARG A 14 -1.99 12.73 -37.25
N ALA A 15 -2.72 13.80 -37.58
CA ALA A 15 -2.31 15.17 -37.26
C ALA A 15 -2.22 15.42 -35.75
N GLN A 16 -3.18 14.90 -34.97
CA GLN A 16 -3.20 15.03 -33.52
C GLN A 16 -2.06 14.27 -32.83
N MET A 17 -1.68 13.10 -33.35
CA MET A 17 -0.50 12.35 -32.88
C MET A 17 0.82 13.05 -33.24
N VAL A 18 0.91 13.67 -34.41
CA VAL A 18 2.09 14.46 -34.80
C VAL A 18 2.23 15.70 -33.91
N LEU A 19 1.14 16.40 -33.61
CA LEU A 19 1.15 17.55 -32.69
C LEU A 19 1.50 17.14 -31.25
N LEU A 20 1.02 15.98 -30.77
CA LEU A 20 1.40 15.43 -29.47
C LEU A 20 2.90 15.10 -29.41
N CYS A 21 3.45 14.48 -30.45
CA CYS A 21 4.87 14.16 -30.54
C CYS A 21 5.74 15.43 -30.61
N LEU A 22 5.30 16.46 -31.34
CA LEU A 22 5.98 17.76 -31.40
C LEU A 22 5.93 18.48 -30.04
N GLY A 23 4.82 18.39 -29.30
CA GLY A 23 4.70 18.93 -27.94
C GLY A 23 5.63 18.23 -26.94
N ILE A 24 5.73 16.90 -27.01
CA ILE A 24 6.67 16.13 -26.17
C ILE A 24 8.12 16.48 -26.52
N ALA A 25 8.45 16.59 -27.81
CA ALA A 25 9.79 16.99 -28.24
C ALA A 25 10.15 18.41 -27.77
N TYR A 26 9.18 19.35 -27.81
CA TYR A 26 9.35 20.72 -27.32
C TYR A 26 9.58 20.78 -25.80
N LEU A 27 8.82 19.99 -25.01
CA LEU A 27 9.01 19.88 -23.55
C LEU A 27 10.37 19.25 -23.20
N MET A 28 10.80 18.24 -23.94
CA MET A 28 12.11 17.61 -23.76
C MET A 28 13.26 18.57 -24.12
N ALA A 29 13.11 19.37 -25.18
CA ALA A 29 14.09 20.40 -25.55
C ALA A 29 14.16 21.55 -24.52
N GLY A 30 13.01 21.99 -23.97
CA GLY A 30 12.96 22.98 -22.89
C GLY A 30 13.62 22.51 -21.59
N SER A 31 13.51 21.21 -21.29
CA SER A 31 14.15 20.58 -20.13
C SER A 31 15.69 20.58 -20.22
N ILE A 32 16.23 20.43 -21.44
CA ILE A 32 17.68 20.45 -21.70
C ILE A 32 18.25 21.87 -21.56
N LEU A 33 17.49 22.90 -21.96
CA LEU A 33 17.89 24.30 -21.81
C LEU A 33 17.89 24.77 -20.33
N LEU A 34 17.02 24.21 -19.48
CA LEU A 34 17.01 24.48 -18.04
C LEU A 34 18.17 23.80 -17.29
N LEU A 35 18.61 22.63 -17.77
CA LEU A 35 19.78 21.93 -17.24
C LEU A 35 21.11 22.60 -17.65
N GLN A 36 21.16 23.32 -18.77
CA GLN A 36 22.34 24.10 -19.17
C GLN A 36 22.45 25.48 -18.48
N ARG A 37 21.36 25.99 -17.88
CA ARG A 37 21.38 27.27 -17.12
C ARG A 37 21.63 27.10 -15.61
N SER A 38 21.62 25.88 -15.08
CA SER A 38 21.79 25.61 -13.64
C SER A 38 23.24 25.33 -13.22
N THR A 39 24.19 25.31 -14.15
CA THR A 39 25.63 25.36 -13.86
C THR A 39 26.15 26.78 -14.06
N ILE A 40 25.90 27.70 -13.13
CA ILE A 40 26.72 28.89 -12.84
C ILE A 40 26.28 29.49 -11.49
N ARG A 41 27.29 29.76 -10.64
CA ARG A 41 27.33 30.63 -9.44
C ARG A 41 27.13 29.96 -8.07
N ALA A 42 28.21 29.37 -7.57
CA ALA A 42 28.50 29.31 -6.13
C ALA A 42 29.19 30.62 -5.68
N PRO A 43 28.83 31.23 -4.54
CA PRO A 43 29.59 32.33 -3.94
C PRO A 43 30.60 31.78 -2.91
N GLN A 44 31.88 32.17 -3.03
CA GLN A 44 32.88 32.01 -1.95
C GLN A 44 33.19 33.37 -1.31
N PRO A 45 33.47 33.41 0.01
CA PRO A 45 33.87 34.62 0.72
C PRO A 45 35.39 34.86 0.72
N ASN A 46 35.73 36.15 0.64
CA ASN A 46 36.99 36.90 0.81
C ASN A 46 38.29 36.22 1.29
N LEU A 47 39.39 36.60 0.62
CA LEU A 47 40.81 36.36 0.93
C LEU A 47 41.47 37.63 1.53
N PRO A 48 42.61 37.52 2.23
CA PRO A 48 43.88 38.12 1.74
C PRO A 48 45.09 37.18 2.05
N SER A 49 46.30 37.18 1.43
CA SER A 49 47.06 38.02 0.48
C SER A 49 48.39 37.28 0.10
N LEU A 50 48.70 37.17 -1.21
CA LEU A 50 49.99 37.17 -2.02
C LEU A 50 51.41 36.93 -1.39
N PRO A 51 52.53 36.65 -2.15
CA PRO A 51 52.79 36.14 -3.54
C PRO A 51 54.05 35.16 -3.66
N PRO A 52 54.83 35.02 -4.78
CA PRO A 52 54.56 34.25 -6.02
C PRO A 52 55.73 33.35 -6.58
N LEU A 53 55.47 32.71 -7.74
CA LEU A 53 56.36 32.21 -8.84
C LEU A 53 56.86 30.75 -8.84
N LEU A 54 56.44 29.97 -9.87
CA LEU A 54 57.25 29.68 -11.08
C LEU A 54 56.48 28.87 -12.14
N SER A 55 56.71 29.25 -13.39
CA SER A 55 56.18 28.79 -14.68
C SER A 55 56.88 27.54 -15.24
N LEU A 56 56.25 26.82 -16.19
CA LEU A 56 56.79 26.27 -17.47
C LEU A 56 55.71 25.35 -18.13
N VAL A 57 55.03 25.78 -19.21
CA VAL A 57 55.31 25.59 -20.67
C VAL A 57 54.95 24.20 -21.23
N ALA A 58 54.07 24.20 -22.24
CA ALA A 58 53.76 23.13 -23.19
C ALA A 58 54.29 23.50 -24.59
N PRO A 59 54.48 22.52 -25.51
CA PRO A 59 54.02 22.67 -26.92
C PRO A 59 53.60 21.31 -27.57
N PRO A 60 53.33 21.17 -28.89
CA PRO A 60 52.04 21.44 -29.57
C PRO A 60 51.59 20.29 -30.57
N PRO A 61 50.54 20.48 -31.42
CA PRO A 61 49.75 19.40 -32.08
C PRO A 61 49.87 19.33 -33.63
N ALA A 62 49.19 18.36 -34.28
CA ALA A 62 48.85 18.38 -35.72
C ALA A 62 47.61 17.49 -36.04
N LEU A 63 46.50 18.08 -36.54
CA LEU A 63 45.91 18.00 -37.92
C LEU A 63 45.49 16.58 -38.39
N GLY A 64 44.31 16.32 -38.99
CA GLY A 64 43.21 17.14 -39.51
C GLY A 64 42.49 16.40 -40.66
N ARG A 65 41.21 16.75 -40.89
CA ARG A 65 40.27 16.38 -41.99
C ARG A 65 39.57 15.01 -41.92
N ALA A 66 38.35 14.79 -42.42
CA ALA A 66 37.11 15.53 -42.73
C ALA A 66 36.35 14.62 -43.73
N GLY A 67 35.02 14.47 -43.63
CA GLY A 67 34.23 13.98 -44.78
C GLY A 67 32.97 13.18 -44.50
N MET A 68 31.83 13.86 -44.63
CA MET A 68 30.43 13.43 -44.75
C MET A 68 30.12 12.12 -45.51
N GLY A 69 28.97 11.52 -45.19
CA GLY A 69 28.19 10.76 -46.19
C GLY A 69 27.13 9.79 -45.67
N MET A 70 25.88 10.25 -45.54
CA MET A 70 24.69 9.40 -45.44
C MET A 70 24.49 8.55 -46.71
N ARG A 71 24.07 7.28 -46.56
CA ARG A 71 22.98 6.68 -47.35
C ARG A 71 22.59 5.28 -46.87
N ALA A 72 21.30 5.13 -46.61
CA ALA A 72 20.60 3.86 -46.54
C ALA A 72 20.47 3.22 -47.94
N ARG A 73 20.55 1.89 -48.02
CA ARG A 73 19.62 1.06 -48.81
C ARG A 73 19.78 -0.43 -48.56
N SER A 74 18.63 -1.07 -48.68
CA SER A 74 18.27 -2.48 -48.51
C SER A 74 18.53 -3.35 -49.75
N ARG A 75 18.64 -4.68 -49.54
CA ARG A 75 18.18 -5.87 -50.33
C ARG A 75 19.07 -7.07 -49.94
N TRP A 76 18.56 -8.15 -49.34
CA TRP A 76 17.81 -9.31 -49.87
C TRP A 76 18.50 -10.10 -51.01
N ALA A 77 19.03 -11.28 -50.66
CA ALA A 77 19.07 -12.58 -51.38
C ALA A 77 19.95 -13.53 -50.52
N ALA A 78 19.50 -14.61 -49.88
CA ALA A 78 18.93 -15.88 -50.37
C ALA A 78 19.91 -16.71 -51.23
N VAL A 79 19.91 -18.05 -51.01
CA VAL A 79 20.70 -19.17 -51.61
C VAL A 79 21.71 -19.76 -50.59
N GLN A 80 21.82 -21.07 -50.30
CA GLN A 80 21.14 -22.31 -50.72
C GLN A 80 21.39 -23.43 -49.68
N THR A 81 20.51 -24.42 -49.72
CA THR A 81 20.47 -25.71 -49.01
C THR A 81 21.29 -26.79 -49.72
N ILE A 82 21.91 -27.71 -48.96
CA ILE A 82 22.20 -29.09 -49.41
C ILE A 82 21.80 -30.08 -48.29
N SER A 83 21.17 -31.17 -48.71
CA SER A 83 20.60 -32.26 -47.91
C SER A 83 21.40 -33.55 -48.11
N GLY A 84 21.45 -34.41 -47.09
CA GLY A 84 21.90 -35.81 -47.18
C GLY A 84 21.66 -36.52 -45.84
N GLY A 85 20.77 -37.52 -45.82
CA GLY A 85 20.26 -38.18 -44.60
C GLY A 85 20.78 -39.60 -44.36
N GLY A 86 20.43 -40.16 -43.18
CA GLY A 86 20.62 -41.58 -42.83
C GLY A 86 20.33 -41.97 -41.37
N ALA A 87 19.12 -42.49 -41.13
CA ALA A 87 18.67 -43.52 -40.16
C ALA A 87 18.97 -43.50 -38.62
N LYS A 88 17.93 -43.15 -37.86
CA LYS A 88 17.28 -43.78 -36.66
C LYS A 88 18.08 -44.54 -35.58
N ALA A 89 18.02 -44.02 -34.35
CA ALA A 89 17.66 -44.77 -33.13
C ALA A 89 16.94 -43.82 -32.14
N SER A 90 15.76 -44.22 -31.65
CA SER A 90 14.79 -43.35 -30.96
C SER A 90 14.83 -43.51 -29.44
N GLN A 91 15.29 -42.47 -28.74
CA GLN A 91 14.87 -42.12 -27.37
C GLN A 91 14.81 -40.60 -27.30
N SER A 92 13.60 -40.02 -27.28
CA SER A 92 13.41 -38.56 -27.27
C SER A 92 12.58 -38.13 -26.08
N TRP A 93 13.25 -37.52 -25.10
CA TRP A 93 12.66 -36.47 -24.26
C TRP A 93 12.30 -35.26 -25.13
N PRO A 94 11.08 -34.69 -25.03
CA PRO A 94 10.80 -33.42 -25.69
C PRO A 94 11.24 -32.27 -24.78
N SER A 95 12.46 -31.79 -25.00
CA SER A 95 12.85 -30.43 -24.65
C SER A 95 12.35 -29.46 -25.72
N SER A 96 12.01 -28.24 -25.30
CA SER A 96 11.77 -27.04 -26.12
C SER A 96 10.36 -26.83 -26.69
N ARG A 97 9.47 -26.30 -25.84
CA ARG A 97 8.33 -25.46 -26.25
C ARG A 97 8.06 -24.27 -25.30
N SER A 98 9.06 -23.80 -24.54
CA SER A 98 8.87 -22.72 -23.55
C SER A 98 9.29 -21.31 -24.02
N LEU A 99 9.70 -21.12 -25.27
CA LEU A 99 10.16 -19.81 -25.79
C LEU A 99 9.09 -18.96 -26.51
N ARG A 100 7.80 -19.32 -26.41
CA ARG A 100 6.68 -18.57 -27.02
C ARG A 100 5.73 -17.87 -26.04
N VAL A 101 6.03 -17.84 -24.74
CA VAL A 101 5.16 -17.22 -23.72
C VAL A 101 5.59 -15.79 -23.33
N GLN A 102 6.74 -15.30 -23.81
CA GLN A 102 7.25 -13.96 -23.42
C GLN A 102 6.91 -12.80 -24.38
N HIS A 103 6.14 -13.02 -25.46
CA HIS A 103 5.85 -11.96 -26.45
C HIS A 103 4.38 -11.80 -26.87
N LEU A 104 3.41 -12.03 -25.95
CA LEU A 104 1.99 -11.76 -26.22
C LEU A 104 1.29 -10.81 -25.22
N HIS A 105 2.04 -10.00 -24.47
CA HIS A 105 1.45 -9.06 -23.49
C HIS A 105 1.53 -7.57 -23.89
N ARG A 106 1.21 -7.24 -25.15
CA ARG A 106 1.04 -5.84 -25.61
C ARG A 106 -0.11 -5.60 -26.59
N ARG A 107 -1.11 -6.49 -26.64
CA ARG A 107 -2.27 -6.28 -27.52
C ARG A 107 -3.56 -6.84 -26.94
N TRP A 108 -4.01 -6.25 -25.84
CA TRP A 108 -5.38 -6.36 -25.38
C TRP A 108 -5.78 -5.00 -24.80
N PHE A 109 -6.90 -4.45 -25.30
CA PHE A 109 -7.46 -3.09 -25.13
C PHE A 109 -6.97 -1.98 -26.08
N HIS A 110 -7.47 -2.01 -27.32
CA HIS A 110 -8.06 -0.83 -27.96
C HIS A 110 -9.43 -1.27 -28.50
N SER A 111 -10.43 -0.38 -28.44
CA SER A 111 -11.88 -0.61 -28.60
C SER A 111 -12.52 -1.18 -27.33
N LEU A 112 -13.57 -0.62 -26.71
CA LEU A 112 -14.71 0.25 -27.11
C LEU A 112 -15.38 0.65 -25.75
N LEU A 113 -16.11 1.74 -25.52
CA LEU A 113 -17.20 2.42 -26.24
C LEU A 113 -17.60 3.71 -25.45
N PRO A 114 -18.65 4.48 -25.83
CA PRO A 114 -18.73 5.93 -25.76
C PRO A 114 -19.47 6.47 -24.52
N GLU A 115 -19.29 7.76 -24.25
CA GLU A 115 -20.14 8.51 -23.34
C GLU A 115 -21.54 8.65 -23.95
N SER A 116 -22.56 8.11 -23.27
CA SER A 116 -23.95 8.54 -23.44
C SER A 116 -24.22 9.76 -22.56
N PRO A 117 -24.98 10.76 -23.03
CA PRO A 117 -25.25 11.97 -22.27
C PRO A 117 -26.49 11.76 -21.39
N GLU A 118 -26.31 11.58 -20.08
CA GLU A 118 -27.44 11.64 -19.15
C GLU A 118 -27.36 12.90 -18.28
N GLN A 119 -28.26 13.82 -18.65
CA GLN A 119 -28.94 14.86 -17.90
C GLN A 119 -28.37 15.28 -16.53
N LYS A 120 -27.95 16.55 -16.51
CA LYS A 120 -27.94 17.42 -15.33
C LYS A 120 -29.29 17.34 -14.61
N VAL A 121 -29.31 16.69 -13.45
CA VAL A 121 -30.22 17.05 -12.36
C VAL A 121 -29.39 17.79 -11.33
N SER A 122 -29.51 19.11 -11.33
CA SER A 122 -28.92 19.96 -10.30
C SER A 122 -29.66 19.75 -8.99
N GLN A 123 -29.11 18.94 -8.09
CA GLN A 123 -29.44 19.07 -6.68
C GLN A 123 -28.46 20.06 -6.05
N HIS A 124 -28.88 21.32 -5.99
CA HIS A 124 -28.35 22.30 -5.06
C HIS A 124 -28.66 21.82 -3.63
N ARG A 125 -27.82 20.92 -3.08
CA ARG A 125 -27.73 20.76 -1.63
C ARG A 125 -26.86 21.90 -1.12
N ASN A 126 -27.48 22.88 -0.47
CA ASN A 126 -26.81 23.95 0.26
C ASN A 126 -25.79 23.33 1.24
N SER A 127 -24.52 23.37 0.87
CA SER A 127 -23.38 23.01 1.72
C SER A 127 -23.16 24.14 2.72
N ARG A 128 -23.80 24.05 3.89
CA ARG A 128 -23.33 24.79 5.06
C ARG A 128 -21.95 24.23 5.42
N HIS A 129 -20.93 25.08 5.41
CA HIS A 129 -19.57 24.73 5.83
C HIS A 129 -19.63 24.23 7.29
N LYS A 130 -19.15 23.00 7.54
CA LYS A 130 -19.27 22.30 8.85
C LYS A 130 -18.02 22.44 9.74
N GLY A 131 -17.12 23.37 9.46
CA GLY A 131 -15.89 23.54 10.23
C GLY A 131 -15.28 24.90 10.02
N THR A 132 -14.63 25.39 11.07
CA THR A 132 -14.02 26.73 11.12
C THR A 132 -12.60 26.66 10.60
N TYR A 133 -12.26 27.43 9.55
CA TYR A 133 -10.88 27.55 9.09
C TYR A 133 -10.02 28.23 10.18
N ILE A 134 -8.91 27.60 10.54
CA ILE A 134 -7.99 28.08 11.58
C ILE A 134 -6.79 28.81 10.95
N GLY A 135 -6.30 28.32 9.80
CA GLY A 135 -5.20 28.96 9.08
C GLY A 135 -4.29 27.96 8.36
N CYS A 136 -3.25 28.50 7.74
CA CYS A 136 -2.18 27.74 7.11
C CYS A 136 -1.07 27.38 8.11
N PHE A 137 -0.56 26.14 8.08
CA PHE A 137 0.46 25.64 9.00
C PHE A 137 1.57 24.86 8.28
N LEU A 138 2.78 24.85 8.84
CA LEU A 138 3.90 24.06 8.30
C LEU A 138 3.66 22.56 8.46
N HIS A 139 3.88 21.78 7.40
CA HIS A 139 3.79 20.31 7.46
C HIS A 139 5.00 19.69 6.75
N ASN A 140 6.02 19.32 7.53
CA ASN A 140 7.24 18.72 7.00
C ASN A 140 7.34 17.25 7.40
N ALA A 141 8.23 16.50 6.73
CA ALA A 141 8.48 15.09 7.03
C ALA A 141 8.93 14.85 8.49
N SER A 142 9.62 15.84 9.08
CA SER A 142 10.08 15.81 10.48
C SER A 142 9.10 16.48 11.45
N ASP A 143 8.37 17.51 11.00
CA ASP A 143 7.46 18.32 11.82
C ASP A 143 6.04 18.27 11.27
N ARG A 144 5.26 17.29 11.71
CA ARG A 144 3.86 17.12 11.30
C ARG A 144 2.95 18.06 12.10
N ALA A 145 2.23 18.96 11.42
CA ALA A 145 1.25 19.83 12.08
C ALA A 145 0.18 19.06 12.86
N LEU A 146 -0.33 17.97 12.26
CA LEU A 146 -1.37 17.11 12.83
C LEU A 146 -0.82 15.68 12.95
N GLY A 147 -0.86 15.15 14.19
CA GLY A 147 -0.28 13.85 14.55
C GLY A 147 -1.21 12.66 14.35
N GLY A 148 -2.48 12.87 14.02
CA GLY A 148 -3.51 11.84 13.87
C GLY A 148 -3.58 11.23 12.46
N THR A 149 -4.70 10.62 12.11
CA THR A 149 -4.85 9.83 10.87
C THR A 149 -4.63 10.66 9.61
N MET A 150 -4.07 10.06 8.55
CA MET A 150 -4.02 10.68 7.23
C MET A 150 -4.81 9.85 6.21
N LEU A 151 -5.57 10.53 5.37
CA LEU A 151 -6.47 10.03 4.33
C LEU A 151 -6.12 10.69 3.01
N TYR A 152 -6.44 10.03 1.90
CA TYR A 152 -6.11 10.54 0.57
C TYR A 152 -7.16 10.21 -0.49
N ASP A 153 -7.57 11.21 -1.28
CA ASP A 153 -8.46 11.04 -2.44
C ASP A 153 -8.07 11.94 -3.63
N LEU A 154 -7.64 11.32 -4.73
CA LEU A 154 -7.17 12.01 -5.95
C LEU A 154 -8.26 12.74 -6.74
N ARG A 155 -9.53 12.40 -6.54
CA ARG A 155 -10.62 12.83 -7.42
C ARG A 155 -11.74 13.52 -6.67
N LYS A 156 -11.98 13.12 -5.44
CA LYS A 156 -13.14 13.56 -4.65
C LYS A 156 -12.75 14.23 -3.34
N MET A 157 -11.46 14.50 -3.10
CA MET A 157 -11.08 15.22 -1.87
C MET A 157 -11.71 16.61 -1.86
N THR A 158 -12.47 16.88 -0.81
CA THR A 158 -13.08 18.18 -0.52
C THR A 158 -12.77 18.55 0.92
N SER A 159 -12.82 19.84 1.24
CA SER A 159 -12.66 20.30 2.62
C SER A 159 -13.72 19.69 3.54
N SER A 160 -14.96 19.60 3.04
CA SER A 160 -16.07 18.94 3.74
C SER A 160 -15.83 17.45 4.00
N LEU A 161 -15.32 16.70 3.01
CA LEU A 161 -15.02 15.27 3.15
C LEU A 161 -13.92 15.04 4.19
N CYS A 162 -12.89 15.87 4.17
CA CYS A 162 -11.80 15.80 5.13
C CYS A 162 -12.30 16.09 6.56
N GLN A 163 -13.06 17.17 6.74
CA GLN A 163 -13.64 17.53 8.03
C GLN A 163 -14.61 16.46 8.54
N ASP A 164 -15.52 15.96 7.70
CA ASP A 164 -16.45 14.89 8.07
C ASP A 164 -15.68 13.62 8.45
N THR A 165 -14.63 13.24 7.71
CA THR A 165 -13.86 12.03 8.03
C THR A 165 -13.04 12.18 9.32
N CYS A 166 -12.43 13.34 9.55
CA CYS A 166 -11.69 13.60 10.79
C CYS A 166 -12.64 13.64 11.99
N SER A 167 -13.81 14.25 11.83
CA SER A 167 -14.87 14.27 12.85
C SER A 167 -15.39 12.85 13.16
N GLU A 168 -15.69 12.05 12.13
CA GLU A 168 -16.09 10.64 12.29
C GLU A 168 -15.00 9.78 12.94
N SER A 169 -13.73 10.14 12.70
CA SER A 169 -12.56 9.49 13.31
C SER A 169 -12.22 10.03 14.70
N GLY A 170 -13.04 10.95 15.24
CA GLY A 170 -12.90 11.48 16.59
C GLY A 170 -11.81 12.54 16.77
N TYR A 171 -11.34 13.17 15.70
CA TYR A 171 -10.33 14.22 15.75
C TYR A 171 -10.93 15.62 15.77
N GLN A 172 -10.30 16.53 16.51
CA GLN A 172 -10.74 17.94 16.64
C GLN A 172 -10.34 18.83 15.45
N PHE A 173 -9.29 18.45 14.74
CA PHE A 173 -8.76 19.20 13.61
C PHE A 173 -8.66 18.32 12.37
N ALA A 174 -8.96 18.95 11.24
CA ALA A 174 -8.77 18.42 9.90
C ALA A 174 -7.84 19.36 9.13
N GLY A 175 -6.88 18.85 8.40
CA GLY A 175 -5.89 19.61 7.66
C GLY A 175 -5.78 19.10 6.24
N LEU A 176 -5.87 19.97 5.25
CA LEU A 176 -5.75 19.58 3.84
C LEU A 176 -4.38 19.95 3.30
N GLU A 177 -3.75 19.04 2.57
CA GLU A 177 -2.45 19.23 1.92
C GLU A 177 -2.53 18.80 0.44
N TYR A 178 -1.77 19.50 -0.41
CA TYR A 178 -1.57 19.13 -1.81
C TYR A 178 -2.85 18.94 -2.65
N GLY A 179 -3.97 19.53 -2.24
CA GLY A 179 -5.26 19.41 -2.93
C GLY A 179 -5.97 18.06 -2.79
N ALA A 180 -5.36 17.06 -2.14
CA ALA A 180 -5.85 15.68 -2.15
C ALA A 180 -5.57 14.90 -0.85
N GLU A 181 -4.67 15.38 0.01
CA GLU A 181 -4.36 14.79 1.31
C GLU A 181 -5.22 15.44 2.38
N CYS A 182 -5.70 14.62 3.31
CA CYS A 182 -6.41 15.04 4.50
C CYS A 182 -5.70 14.44 5.72
N HIS A 183 -5.36 15.29 6.67
CA HIS A 183 -4.66 14.96 7.90
C HIS A 183 -5.58 15.31 9.06
N CYS A 184 -5.72 14.41 10.02
CA CYS A 184 -6.53 14.60 11.21
C CYS A 184 -5.63 14.73 12.42
N GLY A 185 -6.07 15.43 13.47
CA GLY A 185 -5.33 15.48 14.73
C GLY A 185 -6.12 16.13 15.84
N ASN A 186 -5.70 15.89 17.09
CA ASN A 186 -6.30 16.55 18.25
C ASN A 186 -5.52 17.79 18.71
N ARG A 187 -4.33 17.99 18.17
CA ARG A 187 -3.45 19.12 18.49
C ARG A 187 -2.74 19.61 17.24
N ILE A 188 -2.56 20.93 17.15
CA ILE A 188 -1.73 21.58 16.14
C ILE A 188 -0.35 21.77 16.77
N SER A 189 0.66 21.07 16.23
CA SER A 189 2.00 21.01 16.83
C SER A 189 3.04 21.85 16.07
N SER A 190 2.67 22.41 14.92
CA SER A 190 3.54 23.22 14.07
C SER A 190 3.19 24.72 14.16
N PRO A 191 4.14 25.62 13.89
CA PRO A 191 3.85 27.05 13.78
C PRO A 191 2.99 27.37 12.53
N PRO A 192 2.27 28.51 12.55
CA PRO A 192 1.52 29.00 11.40
C PRO A 192 2.45 29.39 10.24
N ALA A 193 1.93 29.32 9.02
CA ALA A 193 2.58 29.66 7.77
C ALA A 193 1.77 30.75 7.02
N PRO A 194 2.36 31.45 6.04
CA PRO A 194 1.64 32.42 5.22
C PRO A 194 0.45 31.78 4.49
N GLU A 195 -0.71 32.45 4.42
CA GLU A 195 -1.92 31.89 3.79
C GLU A 195 -1.75 31.59 2.30
N GLU A 196 -0.89 32.36 1.61
CA GLU A 196 -0.52 32.16 0.21
C GLU A 196 0.16 30.81 -0.07
N ASP A 197 0.84 30.25 0.93
CA ASP A 197 1.46 28.93 0.86
C ASP A 197 0.39 27.80 0.85
N CYS A 198 -0.84 28.09 1.26
CA CYS A 198 -1.99 27.19 1.28
C CYS A 198 -2.98 27.44 0.14
N SER A 199 -2.49 27.86 -1.03
CA SER A 199 -3.31 28.29 -2.17
C SER A 199 -3.76 27.17 -3.12
N LEU A 200 -3.41 25.90 -2.86
CA LEU A 200 -3.86 24.80 -3.73
C LEU A 200 -5.35 24.56 -3.55
N VAL A 201 -6.05 24.32 -4.66
CA VAL A 201 -7.47 24.02 -4.67
C VAL A 201 -7.68 22.51 -4.53
N CYS A 202 -8.73 22.13 -3.81
CA CYS A 202 -9.09 20.72 -3.66
C CYS A 202 -9.42 20.06 -5.01
N ARG A 203 -9.09 18.77 -5.15
CA ARG A 203 -9.34 18.03 -6.40
C ARG A 203 -10.83 17.77 -6.64
N GLY A 204 -11.60 17.60 -5.57
CA GLY A 204 -13.04 17.31 -5.60
C GLY A 204 -13.95 18.52 -5.52
N GLU A 205 -13.45 19.71 -5.20
CA GLU A 205 -14.23 20.95 -5.13
C GLU A 205 -13.41 22.17 -5.56
N ARG A 206 -14.04 23.11 -6.25
CA ARG A 206 -13.40 24.38 -6.63
C ARG A 206 -13.83 25.45 -5.61
N GLY A 207 -12.88 26.12 -4.98
CA GLY A 207 -13.14 27.30 -4.16
C GLY A 207 -12.62 27.26 -2.71
N SER A 208 -12.34 26.07 -2.16
CA SER A 208 -11.76 25.94 -0.81
C SER A 208 -10.23 25.78 -0.88
N PRO A 209 -9.46 26.43 0.02
CA PRO A 209 -8.03 26.15 0.15
C PRO A 209 -7.82 24.72 0.66
N CYS A 210 -6.83 24.07 0.10
CA CYS A 210 -6.58 22.64 0.24
C CYS A 210 -5.08 22.40 0.46
N GLY A 211 -4.48 23.29 1.24
CA GLY A 211 -3.08 23.32 1.60
C GLY A 211 -2.15 23.71 0.47
N GLY A 212 -0.89 23.30 0.64
CA GLY A 212 0.22 23.55 -0.28
C GLY A 212 1.16 22.35 -0.31
N VAL A 213 2.36 22.52 -0.86
CA VAL A 213 3.43 21.52 -0.73
C VAL A 213 4.08 21.71 0.64
N GLY A 214 3.92 20.75 1.55
CA GLY A 214 4.45 20.85 2.91
C GLY A 214 3.72 21.88 3.79
N ARG A 215 2.43 22.10 3.49
CA ARG A 215 1.59 23.15 4.09
C ARG A 215 0.17 22.64 4.25
N LEU A 216 -0.38 22.78 5.46
CA LEU A 216 -1.72 22.33 5.81
C LEU A 216 -2.69 23.50 5.98
N SER A 217 -3.79 23.47 5.23
CA SER A 217 -4.97 24.29 5.53
C SER A 217 -5.75 23.61 6.66
N ILE A 218 -5.64 24.10 7.88
CA ILE A 218 -6.27 23.49 9.06
C ILE A 218 -7.65 24.08 9.34
N TYR A 219 -8.59 23.19 9.61
CA TYR A 219 -9.96 23.44 10.00
C TYR A 219 -10.23 22.79 11.36
N LYS A 220 -10.89 23.51 12.25
CA LYS A 220 -11.52 22.94 13.43
C LYS A 220 -12.85 22.34 13.01
N VAL A 221 -13.04 21.05 13.22
CA VAL A 221 -14.29 20.38 12.84
C VAL A 221 -15.37 20.76 13.86
N GLU A 222 -16.56 21.18 13.41
CA GLU A 222 -17.64 21.50 14.35
C GLU A 222 -18.21 20.22 14.97
N GLU A 223 -18.39 20.26 16.30
CA GLU A 223 -18.97 19.18 17.06
C GLU A 223 -20.47 19.06 16.75
N GLN A 224 -20.95 17.86 16.42
CA GLN A 224 -22.37 17.56 16.48
C GLN A 224 -22.81 17.45 17.94
N LEU A 225 -23.01 18.61 18.61
CA LEU A 225 -23.44 18.79 20.00
C LEU A 225 -22.48 18.19 21.07
N PRO A 226 -22.23 18.90 22.19
CA PRO A 226 -21.41 18.38 23.28
C PRO A 226 -22.03 17.08 23.83
N GLY A 227 -21.28 15.98 23.82
CA GLY A 227 -21.72 14.66 24.29
C GLY A 227 -22.27 13.71 23.22
N HIS A 228 -22.31 14.11 21.94
CA HIS A 228 -22.79 13.26 20.84
C HIS A 228 -21.76 13.06 19.72
N ARG A 229 -20.48 12.87 20.04
CA ARG A 229 -19.54 12.27 19.08
C ARG A 229 -20.03 10.85 18.73
N LYS A 230 -20.66 10.70 17.56
CA LYS A 230 -21.06 9.41 17.00
C LYS A 230 -19.84 8.72 16.40
N PHE A 231 -19.11 8.02 17.26
CA PHE A 231 -18.01 7.19 16.82
C PHE A 231 -18.56 5.93 16.11
N ARG A 232 -18.36 5.83 14.79
CA ARG A 232 -18.83 4.67 13.99
C ARG A 232 -17.97 3.42 14.17
N ASN A 233 -16.78 3.55 14.76
CA ASN A 233 -15.76 2.49 14.86
C ASN A 233 -15.43 2.10 16.31
N ILE A 234 -16.37 2.28 17.25
CA ILE A 234 -16.20 1.72 18.61
C ILE A 234 -16.58 0.25 18.58
N HIS A 235 -15.65 -0.60 18.99
CA HIS A 235 -15.90 -2.03 19.13
C HIS A 235 -15.66 -2.47 20.57
N HIS A 236 -16.70 -2.99 21.22
CA HIS A 236 -16.54 -3.70 22.49
C HIS A 236 -15.78 -5.01 22.23
N ARG A 237 -14.61 -5.17 22.84
CA ARG A 237 -13.77 -6.37 22.65
C ARG A 237 -14.11 -7.49 23.62
N GLY A 238 -14.57 -7.15 24.81
CA GLY A 238 -14.94 -8.14 25.82
C GLY A 238 -14.62 -7.69 27.23
N CYS A 239 -14.85 -8.64 28.14
CA CYS A 239 -14.53 -8.54 29.55
C CYS A 239 -13.15 -9.14 29.81
N PHE A 240 -12.32 -8.46 30.60
CA PHE A 240 -10.98 -8.92 30.93
C PHE A 240 -10.81 -8.89 32.45
N ASN A 241 -10.30 -9.98 33.01
CA ASN A 241 -9.81 -10.00 34.38
C ASN A 241 -8.38 -9.44 34.37
N LEU A 242 -8.20 -8.25 34.96
CA LEU A 242 -6.91 -7.57 34.99
C LEU A 242 -6.41 -7.48 36.42
N THR A 243 -5.16 -7.88 36.64
CA THR A 243 -4.51 -7.72 37.94
C THR A 243 -4.04 -6.29 38.13
N ASN A 244 -3.88 -5.87 39.39
CA ASN A 244 -3.31 -4.55 39.74
C ASN A 244 -1.95 -4.31 39.08
N SER A 245 -1.14 -5.36 38.90
CA SER A 245 0.14 -5.27 38.19
C SER A 245 -0.03 -4.81 36.74
N ILE A 246 -1.03 -5.32 36.01
CA ILE A 246 -1.29 -4.93 34.61
C ILE A 246 -1.83 -3.51 34.56
N ILE A 247 -2.80 -3.17 35.41
CA ILE A 247 -3.45 -1.85 35.39
C ILE A 247 -2.45 -0.74 35.72
N SER A 248 -1.50 -1.00 36.63
CA SER A 248 -0.44 -0.04 36.96
C SER A 248 0.48 0.30 35.78
N THR A 249 0.52 -0.55 34.74
CA THR A 249 1.27 -0.27 33.50
C THR A 249 0.52 0.61 32.51
N PHE A 250 -0.76 0.90 32.76
CA PHE A 250 -1.56 1.69 31.83
C PHE A 250 -1.14 3.17 31.88
N PRO A 251 -0.78 3.77 30.72
CA PRO A 251 -0.21 5.13 30.67
C PRO A 251 -1.13 6.21 31.22
N VAL A 252 -2.43 6.01 31.10
CA VAL A 252 -3.43 6.98 31.53
C VAL A 252 -4.43 6.29 32.43
N HIS A 253 -4.59 6.87 33.63
CA HIS A 253 -5.70 6.61 34.53
C HIS A 253 -6.47 7.91 34.76
N SER A 254 -7.80 7.80 34.79
CA SER A 254 -8.71 8.88 35.17
C SER A 254 -9.78 8.32 36.10
N PHE A 255 -10.04 9.04 37.19
CA PHE A 255 -11.12 8.76 38.13
C PHE A 255 -12.26 9.76 37.89
N GLN A 256 -13.47 9.27 37.65
CA GLN A 256 -14.65 10.11 37.42
C GLN A 256 -15.85 9.53 38.18
N PRO A 257 -16.44 10.26 39.15
CA PRO A 257 -17.55 9.75 39.97
C PRO A 257 -18.77 9.31 39.14
N ASN A 258 -19.06 10.03 38.05
CA ASN A 258 -20.18 9.76 37.14
C ASN A 258 -19.69 9.20 35.79
N LEU A 259 -18.71 8.29 35.81
CA LEU A 259 -18.10 7.75 34.59
C LEU A 259 -19.13 6.98 33.74
N THR A 260 -19.31 7.43 32.50
CA THR A 260 -19.98 6.65 31.46
C THR A 260 -18.93 5.99 30.56
N THR A 261 -19.28 4.83 29.98
CA THR A 261 -18.44 4.16 28.99
C THR A 261 -18.08 5.09 27.84
N HIS A 262 -19.04 5.89 27.37
CA HIS A 262 -18.84 6.86 26.29
C HIS A 262 -17.83 7.95 26.68
N SER A 263 -17.93 8.51 27.88
CA SER A 263 -16.98 9.53 28.37
C SER A 263 -15.56 9.00 28.50
N CYS A 264 -15.37 7.74 28.92
CA CYS A 264 -14.04 7.12 28.94
C CYS A 264 -13.47 6.96 27.52
N ILE A 265 -14.29 6.50 26.57
CA ILE A 265 -13.86 6.34 25.17
C ILE A 265 -13.50 7.68 24.56
N GLU A 266 -14.29 8.73 24.80
CA GLU A 266 -13.99 10.08 24.37
C GLU A 266 -12.67 10.58 24.95
N THR A 267 -12.47 10.43 26.27
CA THR A 267 -11.22 10.79 26.95
C THR A 267 -10.01 10.07 26.34
N CYS A 268 -10.12 8.78 26.07
CA CYS A 268 -9.02 8.02 25.46
C CYS A 268 -8.81 8.36 23.99
N THR A 269 -9.86 8.73 23.26
CA THR A 269 -9.79 9.21 21.88
C THR A 269 -9.06 10.56 21.81
N ASP A 270 -9.42 11.50 22.67
CA ASP A 270 -8.76 12.81 22.76
C ASP A 270 -7.28 12.69 23.15
N LYS A 271 -6.96 11.68 23.97
CA LYS A 271 -5.58 11.34 24.34
C LYS A 271 -4.85 10.46 23.33
N GLU A 272 -5.46 10.18 22.18
CA GLU A 272 -4.89 9.41 21.06
C GLU A 272 -4.49 7.96 21.43
N PHE A 273 -5.28 7.30 22.28
CA PHE A 273 -5.09 5.88 22.63
C PHE A 273 -6.09 4.97 21.91
N PRO A 274 -5.67 3.81 21.37
CA PRO A 274 -6.53 2.89 20.64
C PRO A 274 -7.47 2.07 21.55
N LEU A 275 -7.20 1.98 22.86
CA LEU A 275 -8.01 1.20 23.80
C LEU A 275 -8.47 2.04 24.98
N ALA A 276 -9.74 1.87 25.33
CA ALA A 276 -10.34 2.36 26.56
C ALA A 276 -10.75 1.17 27.44
N VAL A 277 -10.29 1.18 28.69
CA VAL A 277 -10.55 0.14 29.70
C VAL A 277 -11.38 0.76 30.82
N VAL A 278 -12.55 0.20 31.07
CA VAL A 278 -13.60 0.80 31.92
C VAL A 278 -13.93 -0.14 33.07
N LYS A 279 -13.81 0.38 34.31
CA LYS A 279 -14.39 -0.20 35.52
C LYS A 279 -14.81 0.96 36.41
N LYS A 280 -16.09 1.32 36.37
CA LYS A 280 -16.61 2.51 37.06
C LYS A 280 -16.19 2.51 38.54
N PRO A 281 -15.71 3.64 39.10
CA PRO A 281 -15.54 4.98 38.50
C PRO A 281 -14.19 5.22 37.75
N HIS A 282 -13.42 4.18 37.46
CA HIS A 282 -12.11 4.25 36.83
C HIS A 282 -12.14 4.06 35.31
N CYS A 283 -11.41 4.93 34.61
CA CYS A 283 -11.16 4.88 33.17
C CYS A 283 -9.64 4.79 32.94
N PHE A 284 -9.22 3.87 32.08
CA PHE A 284 -7.81 3.75 31.69
C PHE A 284 -7.68 3.78 30.17
N CYS A 285 -6.63 4.41 29.67
CA CYS A 285 -6.31 4.45 28.24
C CYS A 285 -4.96 3.79 27.99
N THR A 286 -4.91 2.88 27.03
CA THR A 286 -3.71 2.05 26.80
C THR A 286 -3.61 1.52 25.37
N TRP A 287 -2.56 0.77 25.11
CA TRP A 287 -2.34 -0.02 23.89
C TRP A 287 -2.26 -1.51 24.25
N THR A 288 -2.17 -2.36 23.23
CA THR A 288 -1.81 -3.77 23.45
C THR A 288 -0.36 -3.89 23.94
N SER A 289 -0.11 -4.76 24.91
CA SER A 289 1.22 -5.05 25.42
C SER A 289 1.42 -6.55 25.61
N SER A 290 2.65 -6.97 25.91
CA SER A 290 2.96 -8.35 26.25
C SER A 290 2.18 -8.83 27.50
N LEU A 291 1.90 -7.91 28.42
CA LEU A 291 1.14 -8.16 29.66
C LEU A 291 -0.38 -8.05 29.45
N PHE A 292 -0.83 -7.37 28.40
CA PHE A 292 -2.24 -7.15 28.09
C PHE A 292 -2.56 -7.46 26.62
N ASN A 293 -3.05 -8.68 26.39
CA ASN A 293 -3.41 -9.19 25.07
C ASN A 293 -4.93 -9.31 24.89
N ILE A 294 -5.46 -8.58 23.91
CA ILE A 294 -6.90 -8.49 23.61
C ILE A 294 -7.51 -9.82 23.16
N ASN A 295 -6.69 -10.77 22.70
CA ASN A 295 -7.20 -12.08 22.25
C ASN A 295 -7.55 -13.02 23.41
N ARG A 296 -7.13 -12.71 24.65
CA ARG A 296 -7.45 -13.48 25.87
C ARG A 296 -8.57 -12.79 26.65
N HIS A 297 -9.81 -12.89 26.17
CA HIS A 297 -10.98 -12.35 26.88
C HIS A 297 -11.64 -13.44 27.74
N SER A 298 -12.24 -13.04 28.86
CA SER A 298 -13.10 -13.90 29.68
C SER A 298 -14.53 -13.91 29.11
N ASP A 299 -15.33 -14.91 29.50
CA ASP A 299 -16.71 -15.07 29.02
C ASP A 299 -17.58 -13.83 29.27
N LYS A 300 -18.45 -13.52 28.29
CA LYS A 300 -19.24 -12.28 28.21
C LYS A 300 -20.16 -12.02 29.41
N GLN A 301 -20.49 -13.04 30.20
CA GLN A 301 -21.45 -12.95 31.31
C GLN A 301 -20.88 -12.23 32.56
N GLN A 302 -19.56 -12.21 32.75
CA GLN A 302 -18.96 -11.84 34.04
C GLN A 302 -18.79 -10.31 34.26
N CYS A 303 -18.92 -9.49 33.21
CA CYS A 303 -18.84 -8.02 33.31
C CYS A 303 -20.21 -7.33 33.53
N ALA A 304 -21.30 -8.08 33.62
CA ALA A 304 -22.67 -7.56 33.72
C ALA A 304 -23.21 -7.50 35.15
N GLU A 305 -22.60 -8.21 36.10
CA GLU A 305 -23.10 -8.34 37.48
C GLU A 305 -22.37 -7.38 38.44
N GLY A 306 -22.57 -6.08 38.23
CA GLY A 306 -22.28 -5.03 39.21
C GLY A 306 -23.54 -4.35 39.73
N GLY A 307 -24.73 -4.94 39.51
CA GLY A 307 -26.01 -4.45 39.97
C GLY A 307 -26.48 -5.22 41.20
N ALA A 308 -26.25 -4.67 42.38
CA ALA A 308 -26.95 -4.94 43.65
C ALA A 308 -27.52 -6.37 43.83
N GLN A 309 -26.68 -7.32 44.26
CA GLN A 309 -27.19 -8.45 45.04
C GLN A 309 -27.03 -8.13 46.52
N ASN A 310 -28.16 -8.03 47.22
CA ASN A 310 -28.23 -8.12 48.67
C ASN A 310 -27.65 -9.48 49.09
N ARG A 311 -26.37 -9.54 49.45
CA ARG A 311 -25.81 -10.67 50.19
C ARG A 311 -26.18 -10.51 51.65
N THR A 312 -27.20 -11.24 52.07
CA THR A 312 -27.46 -11.52 53.47
C THR A 312 -26.23 -12.21 54.07
N GLU A 313 -25.88 -11.78 55.28
CA GLU A 313 -24.72 -12.15 56.06
C GLU A 313 -24.47 -13.67 56.14
N GLY A 314 -23.19 -14.06 56.09
CA GLY A 314 -22.79 -15.40 56.51
C GLY A 314 -21.39 -15.84 56.08
N SER A 315 -20.47 -15.80 57.04
CA SER A 315 -19.21 -16.55 57.11
C SER A 315 -17.95 -15.89 56.49
N ALA A 316 -17.02 -15.60 57.39
CA ALA A 316 -15.66 -15.19 57.11
C ALA A 316 -14.83 -16.36 56.55
N SER A 317 -14.22 -16.16 55.39
CA SER A 317 -13.05 -16.92 54.96
C SER A 317 -12.16 -16.02 54.10
N THR A 318 -10.86 -16.08 54.41
CA THR A 318 -9.66 -15.59 53.69
C THR A 318 -9.87 -14.68 52.48
N ALA A 319 -9.27 -13.49 52.55
CA ALA A 319 -9.17 -12.51 51.46
C ALA A 319 -8.47 -13.08 50.21
N GLU A 320 -9.20 -13.83 49.39
CA GLU A 320 -8.89 -14.00 47.99
C GLU A 320 -9.27 -12.69 47.29
N ALA A 321 -8.28 -12.04 46.67
CA ALA A 321 -8.49 -10.81 45.92
C ALA A 321 -9.59 -11.03 44.87
N GLU A 322 -10.72 -10.33 45.01
CA GLU A 322 -11.82 -10.43 44.05
C GLU A 322 -11.28 -10.20 42.63
N PRO A 323 -11.68 -11.02 41.65
CA PRO A 323 -11.26 -10.83 40.27
C PRO A 323 -11.82 -9.50 39.74
N ASP A 324 -10.93 -8.53 39.52
CA ASP A 324 -11.30 -7.23 39.01
C ASP A 324 -11.57 -7.30 37.51
N HIS A 325 -12.86 -7.31 37.16
CA HIS A 325 -13.33 -7.37 35.79
C HIS A 325 -13.41 -5.95 35.17
N TYR A 326 -12.83 -5.81 33.97
CA TYR A 326 -12.81 -4.56 33.20
C TYR A 326 -13.44 -4.76 31.83
N GLN A 327 -14.20 -3.77 31.39
CA GLN A 327 -14.75 -3.72 30.03
C GLN A 327 -13.76 -3.01 29.10
N VAL A 328 -13.43 -3.62 27.95
CA VAL A 328 -12.43 -3.08 27.02
C VAL A 328 -13.07 -2.73 25.68
N TYR A 329 -12.82 -1.50 25.22
CA TYR A 329 -13.32 -0.95 23.98
C TYR A 329 -12.18 -0.49 23.08
N HIS A 330 -12.32 -0.72 21.76
CA HIS A 330 -11.52 0.03 20.78
C HIS A 330 -12.06 1.43 20.64
N THR A 331 -11.15 2.39 20.68
CA THR A 331 -11.44 3.75 20.23
C THR A 331 -11.27 3.83 18.70
N PRO A 332 -11.69 4.93 18.06
CA PRO A 332 -11.42 5.18 16.64
C PRO A 332 -9.94 5.44 16.31
N VAL A 333 -9.08 5.59 17.32
CA VAL A 333 -7.68 5.96 17.13
C VAL A 333 -6.86 4.73 16.73
N LEU A 334 -6.01 4.88 15.70
CA LEU A 334 -5.05 3.85 15.31
C LEU A 334 -3.83 3.87 16.23
N ASP A 335 -3.26 2.70 16.52
CA ASP A 335 -2.06 2.61 17.36
C ASP A 335 -0.87 3.30 16.65
N SER A 336 -0.34 4.35 17.27
CA SER A 336 0.69 5.22 16.69
C SER A 336 2.11 4.66 16.82
N ARG A 337 2.34 3.63 17.64
CA ARG A 337 3.69 3.08 17.93
C ARG A 337 4.42 2.55 16.69
N CYS A 338 3.68 2.12 15.67
CA CYS A 338 4.19 1.61 14.41
C CYS A 338 3.89 2.52 13.21
N LYS A 339 3.46 3.76 13.46
CA LYS A 339 3.07 4.71 12.41
C LYS A 339 4.26 5.33 11.69
N GLU A 340 5.30 5.64 12.45
CA GLU A 340 6.53 6.24 11.92
C GLU A 340 7.28 5.23 11.06
N ARG A 341 7.62 5.69 9.85
CA ARG A 341 8.28 4.93 8.81
C ARG A 341 9.28 5.82 8.09
N MET A 342 10.44 5.28 7.78
CA MET A 342 11.50 5.99 7.08
C MET A 342 12.15 5.12 6.02
N PHE A 343 12.97 5.72 5.17
CA PHE A 343 13.90 4.93 4.36
C PHE A 343 15.01 4.39 5.26
N LEU A 344 15.69 3.33 4.82
CA LEU A 344 16.86 2.82 5.51
C LEU A 344 17.88 3.96 5.73
N PRO A 345 18.43 4.11 6.95
CA PRO A 345 19.36 5.19 7.25
C PRO A 345 20.66 5.05 6.45
N GLN A 346 21.05 3.82 6.13
CA GLN A 346 22.16 3.49 5.25
C GLN A 346 21.64 2.69 4.06
N LYS A 347 22.21 2.93 2.87
CA LYS A 347 21.84 2.16 1.68
C LYS A 347 22.30 0.71 1.85
N SER A 348 21.37 -0.22 1.73
CA SER A 348 21.67 -1.65 1.66
C SER A 348 22.39 -1.97 0.36
N SER A 349 23.48 -2.74 0.47
CA SER A 349 24.14 -3.36 -0.68
C SER A 349 23.45 -4.66 -1.13
N SER A 350 22.58 -5.23 -0.29
CA SER A 350 21.80 -6.44 -0.57
C SER A 350 20.40 -6.06 -1.05
N LEU A 351 19.99 -6.62 -2.19
CA LEU A 351 18.68 -6.37 -2.79
C LEU A 351 17.72 -7.53 -2.49
N VAL A 352 16.70 -7.26 -1.66
CA VAL A 352 15.68 -8.24 -1.30
C VAL A 352 14.41 -8.04 -2.13
N ALA A 353 13.95 -9.08 -2.81
CA ALA A 353 12.64 -9.06 -3.48
C ALA A 353 11.52 -9.45 -2.53
N LEU A 354 10.38 -8.78 -2.64
CA LEU A 354 9.08 -9.34 -2.29
C LEU A 354 8.44 -9.80 -3.60
N SER A 355 8.50 -11.09 -3.90
CA SER A 355 8.01 -11.64 -5.16
C SER A 355 6.71 -12.39 -4.99
N SER A 356 5.83 -12.27 -5.98
CA SER A 356 4.54 -12.96 -6.00
C SER A 356 3.80 -12.80 -7.31
N PHE A 357 2.79 -13.64 -7.49
CA PHE A 357 1.75 -13.45 -8.50
C PHE A 357 0.83 -12.24 -8.16
N PRO A 358 0.29 -11.51 -9.16
CA PRO A 358 -0.71 -10.46 -8.91
C PRO A 358 -1.96 -10.99 -8.17
N GLY A 359 -2.57 -10.17 -7.32
CA GLY A 359 -3.70 -10.64 -6.48
C GLY A 359 -3.32 -11.53 -5.29
N ALA A 360 -2.03 -11.86 -5.09
CA ALA A 360 -1.57 -12.71 -3.97
C ALA A 360 -1.50 -12.01 -2.59
N GLY A 361 -1.85 -10.72 -2.49
CA GLY A 361 -1.85 -9.99 -1.20
C GLY A 361 -0.66 -9.04 -1.00
N ASN A 362 -0.08 -8.55 -2.09
CA ASN A 362 1.19 -7.80 -2.09
C ASN A 362 1.19 -6.52 -1.30
N THR A 363 0.20 -5.67 -1.55
CA THR A 363 0.07 -4.41 -0.84
C THR A 363 -0.15 -4.63 0.65
N TRP A 364 -0.81 -5.73 1.03
CA TRP A 364 -1.01 -6.10 2.43
C TRP A 364 0.29 -6.56 3.09
N VAL A 365 1.06 -7.45 2.45
CA VAL A 365 2.36 -7.89 2.99
C VAL A 365 3.35 -6.73 3.08
N ARG A 366 3.36 -5.82 2.09
CA ARG A 366 4.15 -4.58 2.19
C ARG A 366 3.73 -3.72 3.38
N HIS A 367 2.43 -3.49 3.56
CA HIS A 367 1.89 -2.76 4.71
C HIS A 367 2.36 -3.38 6.03
N LEU A 368 2.26 -4.71 6.16
CA LEU A 368 2.72 -5.43 7.34
C LEU A 368 4.24 -5.28 7.57
N ILE A 369 5.06 -5.39 6.52
CA ILE A 369 6.51 -5.20 6.60
C ILE A 369 6.85 -3.77 7.04
N GLU A 370 6.18 -2.75 6.49
CA GLU A 370 6.43 -1.35 6.86
C GLU A 370 6.01 -1.04 8.30
N LEU A 371 4.88 -1.57 8.77
CA LEU A 371 4.47 -1.46 10.16
C LEU A 371 5.47 -2.17 11.09
N LEU A 372 5.84 -3.39 10.73
CA LEU A 372 6.72 -4.25 11.52
C LEU A 372 8.14 -3.67 11.66
N THR A 373 8.73 -3.22 10.55
CA THR A 373 10.14 -2.81 10.49
C THR A 373 10.35 -1.31 10.69
N GLY A 374 9.33 -0.50 10.39
CA GLY A 374 9.49 0.96 10.30
C GLY A 374 10.25 1.43 9.07
N TYR A 375 10.52 0.54 8.11
CA TYR A 375 11.19 0.90 6.86
C TYR A 375 10.27 0.79 5.67
N TYR A 376 10.36 1.76 4.75
CA TYR A 376 9.58 1.74 3.51
C TYR A 376 9.95 0.57 2.60
N THR A 377 8.94 0.02 1.95
CA THR A 377 9.10 -0.97 0.89
C THR A 377 9.11 -0.29 -0.49
N GLY A 378 10.04 -0.73 -1.34
CA GLY A 378 10.16 -0.27 -2.71
C GLY A 378 9.25 -1.07 -3.65
N SER A 379 9.18 -0.63 -4.90
CA SER A 379 8.46 -1.32 -5.96
C SER A 379 9.25 -1.23 -7.26
N PHE A 380 9.30 -2.34 -8.00
CA PHE A 380 9.84 -2.37 -9.35
C PHE A 380 8.99 -1.53 -10.33
N TYR A 381 7.75 -1.26 -9.93
CA TYR A 381 6.77 -0.49 -10.66
C TYR A 381 6.46 0.82 -9.93
N PHE A 382 5.78 1.75 -10.59
CA PHE A 382 5.28 2.96 -9.95
C PHE A 382 3.75 2.97 -9.96
N ASP A 383 3.16 3.07 -8.76
CA ASP A 383 1.75 3.29 -8.56
C ASP A 383 1.52 4.53 -7.69
N GLY A 384 1.07 5.62 -8.32
CA GLY A 384 0.78 6.87 -7.63
C GLY A 384 -0.29 6.72 -6.54
N SER A 385 -1.26 5.81 -6.69
CA SER A 385 -2.28 5.58 -5.67
C SER A 385 -1.68 4.95 -4.40
N LEU A 386 -0.74 4.02 -4.55
CA LEU A 386 0.01 3.44 -3.43
C LEU A 386 0.90 4.50 -2.76
N TYR A 387 1.66 5.27 -3.55
CA TYR A 387 2.55 6.33 -3.04
C TYR A 387 1.81 7.31 -2.12
N ASN A 388 0.67 7.78 -2.59
CA ASN A 388 -0.11 8.77 -1.86
C ASN A 388 -0.79 8.20 -0.61
N ARG A 389 -1.02 6.87 -0.54
CA ARG A 389 -1.51 6.19 0.68
C ARG A 389 -0.39 5.73 1.62
N GLY A 390 0.82 6.27 1.45
CA GLY A 390 1.92 6.10 2.40
C GLY A 390 3.04 5.16 1.96
N PHE A 391 2.92 4.46 0.82
CA PHE A 391 4.01 3.65 0.27
C PHE A 391 5.07 4.53 -0.41
N LYS A 392 5.81 5.30 0.38
CA LYS A 392 6.72 6.33 -0.16
C LYS A 392 7.84 5.76 -1.05
N GLY A 393 8.17 4.47 -0.89
CA GLY A 393 9.12 3.75 -1.75
C GLY A 393 8.65 3.51 -3.20
N GLU A 394 7.40 3.79 -3.55
CA GLU A 394 6.92 3.74 -4.95
C GLU A 394 7.67 4.69 -5.89
N LYS A 395 8.02 5.88 -5.38
CA LYS A 395 8.67 6.93 -6.18
C LYS A 395 10.20 6.82 -6.12
N ASP A 396 10.73 5.98 -5.24
CA ASP A 396 12.16 5.79 -5.12
C ASP A 396 12.69 4.88 -6.23
N TYR A 397 13.94 5.07 -6.64
CA TYR A 397 14.54 4.16 -7.60
C TYR A 397 14.68 2.78 -6.96
N TRP A 398 14.11 1.75 -7.57
CA TRP A 398 14.00 0.44 -6.93
C TRP A 398 15.34 -0.25 -6.61
N LYS A 399 16.46 0.15 -7.25
CA LYS A 399 17.82 -0.27 -6.88
C LYS A 399 18.58 0.75 -6.03
N SER A 400 17.90 1.70 -5.39
CA SER A 400 18.54 2.74 -4.58
C SER A 400 19.25 2.19 -3.33
N GLY A 401 18.87 0.99 -2.89
CA GLY A 401 19.27 0.40 -1.61
C GLY A 401 18.59 1.04 -0.39
N ARG A 402 17.66 1.97 -0.57
CA ARG A 402 17.04 2.71 0.55
C ARG A 402 15.78 2.06 1.11
N SER A 403 15.20 1.08 0.41
CA SER A 403 14.03 0.33 0.86
C SER A 403 14.42 -1.03 1.41
N ILE A 404 13.67 -1.53 2.39
CA ILE A 404 13.96 -2.81 3.05
C ILE A 404 13.78 -4.02 2.14
N CYS A 405 12.80 -3.95 1.23
CA CYS A 405 12.59 -4.92 0.16
C CYS A 405 11.86 -4.27 -1.01
N VAL A 406 11.92 -4.89 -2.18
CA VAL A 406 11.35 -4.37 -3.43
C VAL A 406 10.28 -5.31 -3.97
N LYS A 407 9.06 -4.80 -4.17
CA LYS A 407 7.99 -5.60 -4.78
C LYS A 407 8.22 -5.81 -6.27
N THR A 408 8.13 -7.06 -6.74
CA THR A 408 8.20 -7.42 -8.17
C THR A 408 7.25 -8.55 -8.56
N HIS A 409 6.72 -8.53 -9.79
CA HIS A 409 5.99 -9.64 -10.42
C HIS A 409 6.82 -10.36 -11.49
N GLU A 410 8.06 -9.90 -11.71
CA GLU A 410 8.96 -10.46 -12.71
C GLU A 410 9.30 -11.92 -12.37
N SER A 411 9.40 -12.74 -13.41
CA SER A 411 9.65 -14.19 -13.30
C SER A 411 10.76 -14.67 -14.23
N GLY A 412 11.39 -13.76 -14.98
CA GLY A 412 12.50 -14.10 -15.86
C GLY A 412 13.76 -14.36 -15.04
N GLN A 413 14.58 -15.30 -15.52
CA GLN A 413 15.80 -15.70 -14.83
C GLN A 413 16.73 -14.51 -14.57
N LYS A 414 16.92 -13.62 -15.56
CA LYS A 414 17.78 -12.45 -15.44
C LYS A 414 17.29 -11.50 -14.35
N GLU A 415 15.98 -11.27 -14.28
CA GLU A 415 15.36 -10.40 -13.28
C GLU A 415 15.43 -11.02 -11.88
N ILE A 416 15.23 -12.33 -11.75
CA ILE A 416 15.34 -13.07 -10.48
C ILE A 416 16.77 -13.01 -9.94
N GLU A 417 17.77 -13.28 -10.80
CA GLU A 417 19.19 -13.31 -10.42
C GLU A 417 19.76 -11.95 -10.05
N MET A 418 19.05 -10.84 -10.31
CA MET A 418 19.41 -9.51 -9.81
C MET A 418 19.17 -9.32 -8.31
N PHE A 419 18.35 -10.17 -7.69
CA PHE A 419 18.06 -10.12 -6.27
C PHE A 419 18.96 -11.10 -5.50
N ASP A 420 19.53 -10.63 -4.39
CA ASP A 420 20.37 -11.47 -3.53
C ASP A 420 19.53 -12.47 -2.72
N SER A 421 18.31 -12.06 -2.37
CA SER A 421 17.34 -12.88 -1.64
C SER A 421 15.90 -12.48 -1.98
N ALA A 422 14.94 -13.36 -1.70
CA ALA A 422 13.53 -13.05 -1.93
C ALA A 422 12.58 -13.69 -0.93
N ILE A 423 11.57 -12.92 -0.54
CA ILE A 423 10.34 -13.42 0.07
C ILE A 423 9.40 -13.80 -1.07
N LEU A 424 9.18 -15.11 -1.27
CA LEU A 424 8.24 -15.64 -2.25
C LEU A 424 6.87 -15.82 -1.59
N LEU A 425 5.96 -14.87 -1.85
CA LEU A 425 4.59 -14.91 -1.36
C LEU A 425 3.71 -15.73 -2.32
N ILE A 426 3.16 -16.82 -1.80
CA ILE A 426 2.24 -17.71 -2.51
C ILE A 426 0.86 -17.59 -1.85
N ARG A 427 -0.18 -17.42 -2.68
CA ARG A 427 -1.58 -17.41 -2.27
C ARG A 427 -2.36 -18.43 -3.09
N ASN A 428 -3.44 -18.96 -2.53
CA ASN A 428 -4.35 -19.87 -3.24
C ASN A 428 -4.70 -19.29 -4.63
N PRO A 429 -4.50 -20.05 -5.73
CA PRO A 429 -4.66 -19.53 -7.08
C PRO A 429 -6.10 -19.13 -7.39
N TYR A 430 -7.11 -19.86 -6.90
CA TYR A 430 -8.51 -19.47 -7.07
C TYR A 430 -8.78 -18.09 -6.49
N ARG A 431 -8.28 -17.84 -5.26
CA ARG A 431 -8.41 -16.53 -4.60
C ARG A 431 -7.59 -15.45 -5.30
N SER A 432 -6.41 -15.79 -5.82
CA SER A 432 -5.53 -14.84 -6.52
C SER A 432 -6.07 -14.43 -7.87
N LEU A 433 -6.63 -15.38 -8.65
CA LEU A 433 -7.26 -15.14 -9.94
C LEU A 433 -8.49 -14.25 -9.80
N ILE A 434 -9.41 -14.57 -8.88
CA ILE A 434 -10.55 -13.71 -8.56
C ILE A 434 -10.08 -12.32 -8.14
N ALA A 435 -9.05 -12.26 -7.27
CA ALA A 435 -8.57 -10.99 -6.76
C ALA A 435 -7.98 -10.11 -7.88
N GLU A 436 -7.22 -10.69 -8.79
CA GLU A 436 -6.58 -9.98 -9.89
C GLU A 436 -7.57 -9.59 -10.98
N PHE A 437 -8.57 -10.43 -11.29
CA PHE A 437 -9.62 -10.10 -12.24
C PHE A 437 -10.43 -8.89 -11.78
N ASN A 438 -10.91 -8.92 -10.53
CA ASN A 438 -11.58 -7.78 -9.90
C ASN A 438 -10.73 -6.49 -9.98
N ARG A 439 -9.43 -6.60 -9.69
CA ARG A 439 -8.50 -5.46 -9.72
C ARG A 439 -8.39 -4.86 -11.13
N LYS A 440 -8.35 -5.70 -12.15
CA LYS A 440 -8.28 -5.28 -13.55
C LYS A 440 -9.57 -4.64 -14.03
N CYS A 441 -10.72 -5.19 -13.62
CA CYS A 441 -12.03 -4.69 -14.04
C CYS A 441 -12.40 -3.37 -13.35
N ALA A 442 -12.06 -3.20 -12.07
CA ALA A 442 -12.62 -2.12 -11.25
C ALA A 442 -11.59 -1.39 -10.36
N GLY A 443 -10.29 -1.63 -10.55
CA GLY A 443 -9.21 -1.00 -9.78
C GLY A 443 -8.90 -1.68 -8.43
N HIS A 444 -7.97 -1.12 -7.65
CA HIS A 444 -7.38 -1.77 -6.46
C HIS A 444 -8.39 -2.34 -5.46
N LEU A 445 -9.50 -1.64 -5.25
CA LEU A 445 -10.55 -1.99 -4.29
C LEU A 445 -11.89 -2.34 -4.95
N GLY A 446 -11.95 -2.35 -6.27
CA GLY A 446 -13.19 -2.59 -7.00
C GLY A 446 -13.53 -4.07 -7.15
N HIS A 447 -14.77 -4.31 -7.58
CA HIS A 447 -15.29 -5.62 -7.93
C HIS A 447 -15.74 -5.63 -9.39
N ALA A 448 -15.48 -6.72 -10.10
CA ALA A 448 -16.00 -6.94 -11.44
C ALA A 448 -17.53 -7.11 -11.39
N THR A 449 -18.22 -6.61 -12.40
CA THR A 449 -19.68 -6.71 -12.52
C THR A 449 -20.09 -8.14 -12.93
N GLU A 450 -21.34 -8.53 -12.65
CA GLU A 450 -21.87 -9.85 -13.06
C GLU A 450 -21.69 -10.10 -14.57
N ALA A 451 -21.99 -9.08 -15.38
CA ALA A 451 -21.78 -9.15 -16.83
C ALA A 451 -20.32 -9.44 -17.25
N GLN A 452 -19.33 -8.99 -16.48
CA GLN A 452 -17.92 -9.28 -16.76
C GLN A 452 -17.57 -10.73 -16.41
N TRP A 453 -18.13 -11.27 -15.33
CA TRP A 453 -17.95 -12.67 -14.94
C TRP A 453 -18.60 -13.64 -15.93
N ASP A 454 -19.77 -13.28 -16.46
CA ASP A 454 -20.51 -14.08 -17.46
C ASP A 454 -19.95 -13.95 -18.88
N SER A 455 -19.02 -13.00 -19.09
CA SER A 455 -18.41 -12.78 -20.39
C SER A 455 -17.33 -13.81 -20.73
N LYS A 456 -16.91 -13.84 -22.00
CA LYS A 456 -15.76 -14.64 -22.46
C LYS A 456 -14.42 -14.18 -21.86
N GLU A 457 -14.38 -12.99 -21.24
CA GLU A 457 -13.16 -12.43 -20.66
C GLU A 457 -12.66 -13.26 -19.48
N TRP A 458 -13.56 -13.79 -18.65
CA TRP A 458 -13.18 -14.58 -17.48
C TRP A 458 -12.51 -15.92 -17.86
N PRO A 459 -13.08 -16.75 -18.75
CA PRO A 459 -12.40 -17.97 -19.21
C PRO A 459 -11.05 -17.72 -19.89
N GLU A 460 -10.95 -16.68 -20.72
CA GLU A 460 -9.70 -16.29 -21.38
C GLU A 460 -8.66 -15.81 -20.35
N PHE A 461 -9.11 -15.05 -19.35
CA PHE A 461 -8.28 -14.61 -18.24
C PHE A 461 -7.72 -15.81 -17.45
N VAL A 462 -8.57 -16.75 -17.04
CA VAL A 462 -8.13 -17.94 -16.29
C VAL A 462 -7.11 -18.75 -17.10
N SER A 463 -7.37 -18.94 -18.40
CA SER A 463 -6.49 -19.70 -19.30
C SER A 463 -5.09 -19.10 -19.43
N GLY A 464 -4.97 -17.76 -19.38
CA GLY A 464 -3.67 -17.08 -19.40
C GLY A 464 -3.00 -16.97 -18.02
N TYR A 465 -3.77 -16.74 -16.96
CA TYR A 465 -3.25 -16.37 -15.65
C TYR A 465 -2.98 -17.56 -14.74
N ALA A 466 -3.71 -18.67 -14.87
CA ALA A 466 -3.46 -19.88 -14.07
C ALA A 466 -2.07 -20.50 -14.36
N PRO A 467 -1.63 -20.66 -15.64
CA PRO A 467 -0.27 -21.10 -15.92
C PRO A 467 0.78 -20.09 -15.44
N TRP A 468 0.46 -18.78 -15.49
CA TRP A 468 1.37 -17.76 -15.01
C TRP A 468 1.62 -17.88 -13.50
N TRP A 469 0.57 -18.08 -12.70
CA TRP A 469 0.70 -18.34 -11.25
C TRP A 469 1.70 -19.47 -10.95
N ALA A 470 1.57 -20.60 -11.65
CA ALA A 470 2.46 -21.75 -11.47
C ALA A 470 3.89 -21.42 -11.91
N SER A 471 4.03 -20.92 -13.14
CA SER A 471 5.33 -20.61 -13.74
C SER A 471 6.11 -19.57 -12.93
N HIS A 472 5.42 -18.61 -12.31
CA HIS A 472 6.03 -17.63 -11.41
C HIS A 472 6.63 -18.30 -10.18
N ALA A 473 5.84 -19.07 -9.43
CA ALA A 473 6.32 -19.79 -8.25
C ALA A 473 7.48 -20.73 -8.60
N LEU A 474 7.34 -21.52 -9.68
CA LEU A 474 8.37 -22.45 -10.14
C LEU A 474 9.66 -21.75 -10.57
N SER A 475 9.58 -20.59 -11.22
CA SER A 475 10.76 -19.83 -11.64
C SER A 475 11.53 -19.26 -10.45
N TRP A 476 10.82 -18.68 -9.48
CA TRP A 476 11.45 -18.19 -8.25
C TRP A 476 12.04 -19.33 -7.42
N LEU A 477 11.32 -20.45 -7.29
CA LEU A 477 11.87 -21.65 -6.65
C LEU A 477 13.12 -22.14 -7.37
N LYS A 478 13.17 -22.09 -8.71
CA LYS A 478 14.29 -22.59 -9.51
C LYS A 478 15.53 -21.71 -9.46
N PHE A 479 15.37 -20.40 -9.67
CA PHE A 479 16.46 -19.46 -9.91
C PHE A 479 16.77 -18.56 -8.70
N GLY A 480 15.88 -18.50 -7.71
CA GLY A 480 16.11 -17.74 -6.49
C GLY A 480 17.25 -18.34 -5.68
N ARG A 481 18.16 -17.49 -5.20
CA ARG A 481 19.34 -17.89 -4.43
C ARG A 481 18.99 -18.20 -2.97
N HIS A 482 18.49 -17.20 -2.25
CA HIS A 482 18.09 -17.30 -0.85
C HIS A 482 16.61 -16.93 -0.71
N LEU A 483 15.76 -17.92 -0.38
CA LEU A 483 14.31 -17.78 -0.43
C LEU A 483 13.66 -17.99 0.94
N LEU A 484 12.74 -17.09 1.29
CA LEU A 484 11.72 -17.33 2.30
C LEU A 484 10.38 -17.54 1.59
N VAL A 485 9.81 -18.74 1.67
CA VAL A 485 8.46 -19.00 1.17
C VAL A 485 7.45 -18.63 2.23
N VAL A 486 6.50 -17.76 1.88
CA VAL A 486 5.40 -17.33 2.77
C VAL A 486 4.08 -17.66 2.10
N HIS A 487 3.23 -18.42 2.80
CA HIS A 487 1.87 -18.68 2.35
C HIS A 487 0.93 -17.60 2.92
N TYR A 488 0.17 -16.94 2.06
CA TYR A 488 -0.76 -15.86 2.44
C TYR A 488 -1.77 -16.31 3.51
N GLU A 489 -2.26 -17.53 3.39
CA GLU A 489 -3.23 -18.15 4.29
C GLU A 489 -2.64 -18.41 5.67
N GLU A 490 -1.38 -18.84 5.74
CA GLU A 490 -0.67 -19.00 7.02
C GLU A 490 -0.34 -17.66 7.65
N LEU A 491 0.00 -16.64 6.86
CA LEU A 491 0.15 -15.26 7.36
C LEU A 491 -1.17 -14.71 7.94
N ARG A 492 -2.33 -15.13 7.42
CA ARG A 492 -3.64 -14.79 7.98
C ARG A 492 -3.97 -15.58 9.25
N LYS A 493 -3.65 -16.87 9.31
CA LYS A 493 -3.94 -17.74 10.46
C LYS A 493 -3.03 -17.45 11.65
N ALA A 494 -1.74 -17.29 11.40
CA ALA A 494 -0.69 -17.16 12.39
C ALA A 494 0.18 -15.93 12.11
N LEU A 495 -0.43 -14.74 12.17
CA LEU A 495 0.24 -13.48 11.79
C LEU A 495 1.54 -13.25 12.57
N LEU A 496 1.51 -13.27 13.91
CA LEU A 496 2.70 -12.90 14.71
C LEU A 496 3.91 -13.82 14.46
N PRO A 497 3.79 -15.16 14.49
CA PRO A 497 4.90 -16.04 14.12
C PRO A 497 5.45 -15.78 12.71
N GLN A 498 4.57 -15.58 11.74
CA GLN A 498 4.98 -15.34 10.35
C GLN A 498 5.67 -13.97 10.17
N LEU A 499 5.23 -12.93 10.89
CA LEU A 499 5.93 -11.65 10.92
C LEU A 499 7.34 -11.78 11.53
N ARG A 500 7.51 -12.58 12.59
CA ARG A 500 8.85 -12.84 13.16
C ARG A 500 9.77 -13.54 12.16
N LEU A 501 9.26 -14.50 11.38
CA LEU A 501 10.03 -15.15 10.31
C LEU A 501 10.47 -14.15 9.23
N ILE A 502 9.56 -13.26 8.82
CA ILE A 502 9.87 -12.20 7.84
C ILE A 502 10.92 -11.22 8.39
N ALA A 503 10.79 -10.77 9.64
CA ALA A 503 11.76 -9.88 10.26
C ALA A 503 13.16 -10.52 10.37
N ALA A 504 13.21 -11.79 10.78
CA ALA A 504 14.46 -12.55 10.85
C ALA A 504 15.12 -12.68 9.47
N PHE A 505 14.34 -12.99 8.43
CA PHE A 505 14.86 -13.06 7.06
C PHE A 505 15.36 -11.73 6.52
N LEU A 506 14.68 -10.62 6.87
CA LEU A 506 15.11 -9.26 6.52
C LEU A 506 16.27 -8.75 7.39
N ASN A 507 16.73 -9.54 8.38
CA ASN A 507 17.77 -9.18 9.33
C ASN A 507 17.47 -7.86 10.09
N VAL A 508 16.21 -7.69 10.51
CA VAL A 508 15.75 -6.52 11.28
C VAL A 508 15.35 -6.94 12.68
N THR A 509 15.90 -6.26 13.68
CA THR A 509 15.46 -6.39 15.07
C THR A 509 14.13 -5.69 15.26
N ILE A 510 13.13 -6.41 15.75
CA ILE A 510 11.79 -5.88 16.04
C ILE A 510 11.54 -5.90 17.54
N THR A 511 10.80 -4.92 18.05
CA THR A 511 10.33 -4.93 19.44
C THR A 511 8.96 -5.59 19.54
N GLU A 512 8.64 -6.18 20.69
CA GLU A 512 7.34 -6.80 20.91
C GLU A 512 6.19 -5.76 20.82
N GLU A 513 6.43 -4.52 21.24
CA GLU A 513 5.45 -3.44 21.13
C GLU A 513 5.12 -3.13 19.67
N ARG A 514 6.14 -3.09 18.80
CA ARG A 514 5.95 -2.82 17.38
C ARG A 514 5.25 -3.97 16.66
N LEU A 515 5.57 -5.20 17.04
CA LEU A 515 4.90 -6.41 16.55
C LEU A 515 3.41 -6.43 16.92
N LEU A 516 3.07 -6.10 18.18
CA LEU A 516 1.68 -6.00 18.64
C LEU A 516 0.94 -4.82 17.99
N CYS A 517 1.61 -3.68 17.78
CA CYS A 517 1.04 -2.57 17.03
C CYS A 517 0.72 -2.96 15.58
N ALA A 518 1.62 -3.71 14.91
CA ALA A 518 1.39 -4.19 13.55
C ALA A 518 0.16 -5.12 13.46
N GLN A 519 -0.07 -5.96 14.47
CA GLN A 519 -1.28 -6.78 14.58
C GLN A 519 -2.55 -5.92 14.74
N SER A 520 -2.52 -4.92 15.62
CA SER A 520 -3.66 -4.01 15.82
C SER A 520 -4.02 -3.23 14.55
N ASN A 521 -3.02 -2.89 13.74
CA ASN A 521 -3.16 -2.11 12.50
C ASN A 521 -3.09 -2.95 11.21
N GLN A 522 -3.30 -4.27 11.29
CA GLN A 522 -3.01 -5.21 10.20
C GLN A 522 -3.77 -4.96 8.89
N ASP A 523 -4.97 -4.38 8.94
CA ASP A 523 -5.89 -4.35 7.79
C ASP A 523 -5.50 -3.35 6.70
N GLY A 524 -4.81 -2.27 7.05
CA GLY A 524 -4.32 -1.24 6.12
C GLY A 524 -5.42 -0.59 5.27
N HIS A 525 -5.03 0.22 4.28
CA HIS A 525 -5.97 0.96 3.41
C HIS A 525 -6.38 0.22 2.14
N PHE A 526 -5.78 -0.95 1.86
CA PHE A 526 -5.92 -1.66 0.59
C PHE A 526 -6.60 -3.03 0.72
N LYS A 527 -7.27 -3.27 1.84
CA LYS A 527 -8.15 -4.42 2.03
C LYS A 527 -9.50 -4.11 1.38
N ARG A 528 -9.95 -4.99 0.48
CA ARG A 528 -11.30 -4.89 -0.09
C ARG A 528 -12.34 -5.10 1.03
N PRO A 529 -13.32 -4.20 1.18
CA PRO A 529 -14.34 -4.32 2.21
C PRO A 529 -15.28 -5.49 1.88
N GLY A 530 -15.34 -6.46 2.79
CA GLY A 530 -16.22 -7.63 2.69
C GLY A 530 -15.80 -8.62 1.60
N ALA A 531 -16.02 -9.91 1.89
CA ALA A 531 -16.13 -10.88 0.83
C ALA A 531 -17.52 -10.71 0.20
N GLN A 532 -17.66 -9.81 -0.77
CA GLN A 532 -18.62 -10.07 -1.85
C GLN A 532 -18.07 -11.29 -2.59
N GLN A 533 -18.25 -12.47 -1.99
CA GLN A 533 -18.27 -13.70 -2.76
C GLN A 533 -19.38 -13.47 -3.78
N THR A 534 -19.03 -13.58 -5.05
CA THR A 534 -20.02 -13.77 -6.09
C THR A 534 -21.01 -14.81 -5.58
N SER A 535 -22.30 -14.56 -5.72
CA SER A 535 -23.36 -15.49 -5.30
C SER A 535 -23.23 -16.87 -5.98
N PHE A 536 -22.38 -16.95 -7.00
CA PHE A 536 -22.03 -18.13 -7.77
C PHE A 536 -20.52 -18.37 -7.78
N ASP A 537 -20.15 -19.61 -8.05
CA ASP A 537 -18.77 -20.05 -8.28
C ASP A 537 -18.38 -19.78 -9.75
N PRO A 538 -17.40 -18.88 -10.02
CA PRO A 538 -17.07 -18.51 -11.39
C PRO A 538 -16.22 -19.59 -12.10
N PHE A 539 -15.75 -20.64 -11.41
CA PHE A 539 -14.85 -21.63 -12.01
C PHE A 539 -15.59 -22.84 -12.57
N THR A 540 -15.45 -23.07 -13.88
CA THR A 540 -15.96 -24.28 -14.51
C THR A 540 -15.13 -25.51 -14.11
N PRO A 541 -15.67 -26.74 -14.22
CA PRO A 541 -14.92 -27.96 -13.94
C PRO A 541 -13.62 -28.10 -14.74
N ASP A 542 -13.59 -27.62 -15.99
CA ASP A 542 -12.38 -27.60 -16.82
C ASP A 542 -11.30 -26.64 -16.26
N MET A 543 -11.71 -25.45 -15.84
CA MET A 543 -10.80 -24.49 -15.19
C MET A 543 -10.21 -25.08 -13.92
N ARG A 544 -11.05 -25.74 -13.10
CA ARG A 544 -10.62 -26.39 -11.86
C ARG A 544 -9.57 -27.44 -12.12
N ARG A 545 -9.82 -28.37 -13.06
CA ARG A 545 -8.86 -29.40 -13.46
C ARG A 545 -7.49 -28.82 -13.84
N ILE A 546 -7.48 -27.72 -14.60
CA ILE A 546 -6.24 -27.03 -15.00
C ILE A 546 -5.55 -26.41 -13.78
N ILE A 547 -6.29 -25.65 -12.97
CA ILE A 547 -5.75 -24.97 -11.78
C ILE A 547 -5.20 -25.99 -10.78
N ASP A 548 -5.94 -27.06 -10.51
CA ASP A 548 -5.54 -28.12 -9.57
C ASP A 548 -4.25 -28.83 -10.02
N SER A 549 -4.08 -29.06 -11.33
CA SER A 549 -2.84 -29.63 -11.87
C SER A 549 -1.62 -28.73 -11.59
N PHE A 550 -1.81 -27.41 -11.64
CA PHE A 550 -0.77 -26.44 -11.31
C PHE A 550 -0.48 -26.40 -9.81
N ILE A 551 -1.51 -26.51 -8.97
CA ILE A 551 -1.36 -26.58 -7.51
C ILE A 551 -0.47 -27.77 -7.12
N VAL A 552 -0.77 -28.95 -7.65
CA VAL A 552 0.02 -30.17 -7.42
C VAL A 552 1.46 -29.99 -7.90
N THR A 553 1.66 -29.40 -9.08
CA THR A 553 3.00 -29.15 -9.63
C THR A 553 3.84 -28.23 -8.74
N VAL A 554 3.25 -27.14 -8.24
CA VAL A 554 3.93 -26.20 -7.34
C VAL A 554 4.24 -26.85 -5.99
N ASP A 555 3.31 -27.64 -5.44
CA ASP A 555 3.54 -28.35 -4.19
C ASP A 555 4.68 -29.37 -4.27
N GLN A 556 4.73 -30.15 -5.36
CA GLN A 556 5.85 -31.07 -5.61
C GLN A 556 7.20 -30.34 -5.68
N ALA A 557 7.23 -29.17 -6.33
CA ALA A 557 8.44 -28.35 -6.42
C ALA A 557 8.87 -27.81 -5.04
N LEU A 558 7.93 -27.35 -4.22
CA LEU A 558 8.20 -26.91 -2.84
C LEU A 558 8.79 -28.06 -2.02
N GLN A 559 8.16 -29.24 -2.05
CA GLN A 559 8.62 -30.42 -1.33
C GLN A 559 10.02 -30.86 -1.77
N SER A 560 10.30 -30.90 -3.08
CA SER A 560 11.60 -31.28 -3.62
C SER A 560 12.76 -30.38 -3.15
N ARG A 561 12.44 -29.19 -2.63
CA ARG A 561 13.40 -28.19 -2.12
C ARG A 561 13.29 -27.98 -0.61
N ASN A 562 12.61 -28.89 0.10
CA ASN A 562 12.42 -28.84 1.55
C ASN A 562 11.71 -27.57 2.07
N PHE A 563 10.85 -26.95 1.26
CA PHE A 563 9.95 -25.89 1.73
C PHE A 563 8.67 -26.47 2.35
N SER A 564 7.94 -25.64 3.10
CA SER A 564 6.60 -25.99 3.58
C SER A 564 5.69 -26.35 2.41
N ARG A 565 4.88 -27.39 2.61
CA ARG A 565 3.82 -27.77 1.66
C ARG A 565 2.80 -26.65 1.52
N ILE A 566 2.09 -26.65 0.40
CA ILE A 566 0.92 -25.78 0.26
C ILE A 566 -0.11 -26.07 1.37
N PRO A 567 -0.81 -25.06 1.90
CA PRO A 567 -1.89 -25.28 2.87
C PRO A 567 -2.99 -26.18 2.29
N GLU A 568 -3.59 -27.03 3.14
CA GLU A 568 -4.65 -27.98 2.72
C GLU A 568 -5.82 -27.31 2.00
N GLU A 569 -6.14 -26.06 2.34
CA GLU A 569 -7.20 -25.28 1.69
C GLU A 569 -6.92 -24.92 0.23
N TYR A 570 -5.73 -25.22 -0.28
CA TYR A 570 -5.39 -25.09 -1.70
C TYR A 570 -5.77 -26.33 -2.48
N LEU A 571 -5.78 -27.49 -1.83
CA LEU A 571 -6.02 -28.76 -2.49
C LEU A 571 -7.48 -28.85 -2.95
N PRO A 572 -7.73 -29.44 -4.12
CA PRO A 572 -9.10 -29.72 -4.57
C PRO A 572 -9.84 -30.55 -3.53
N ARG A 573 -11.08 -30.15 -3.25
CA ARG A 573 -12.02 -30.91 -2.42
C ARG A 573 -12.89 -31.81 -3.27
#